data_AF-A0A2V9RCJ1-F1
#
_entry.id   AF-A0A2V9RCJ1-F1
#
_cell.length_a   1.000
_cell.length_b   1.000
_cell.length_c   1.000
_cell.angle_alpha   90.00
_cell.angle_beta   90.00
_cell.angle_gamma   90.00
#
_symmetry.space_group_name_H-M   'P 1'
#
loop_
_entity.id
_entity.type
_entity.pdbx_description
1 polymer ?
#
loop_
_entity_poly.entity_id
_entity_poly.type
_entity_poly.pdbx_seq_one_letter_code
_entity_poly.pdbx_strand_id
1 'polypeptide(L)'
;MALVQDSGLAQRVADLAAAEPWPDEKRILGRLRVGRLQRIFTRPGVFTVSAFPILWIASWFKARPDVYLWESIRPLSPLPEEYAEKYSNVQAALGLAGLDSLDQWTELTRAHARLMNETLRDLPGVRIPEVPPDRSHVYYQYCVYVPDRDDLVRRCIRKGIDIETLHVDVCTRLPLFGEACHESPGAEMAATVVQVPVYAGLSDPQVAQIANRVRSVLTRAAQRSISVPRASHQ
;
A
#
# COMPACT_ATOMS: atom_id res chain seq x y z
N MET A 1 -2.42 -4.98 21.68
CA MET A 1 -1.56 -5.37 22.81
C MET A 1 -0.85 -4.10 23.27
N ALA A 2 -1.17 -3.61 24.47
CA ALA A 2 -0.45 -2.49 25.07
C ALA A 2 0.65 -3.07 25.98
N LEU A 3 1.90 -2.68 25.74
CA LEU A 3 3.00 -2.99 26.64
C LEU A 3 3.10 -1.84 27.64
N VAL A 4 2.94 -2.15 28.92
CA VAL A 4 2.93 -1.16 30.00
C VAL A 4 3.96 -1.56 31.04
N GLN A 5 4.79 -0.62 31.49
CA GLN A 5 5.77 -0.86 32.56
C GLN A 5 5.11 -0.96 33.94
N ASP A 6 3.97 -0.31 34.12
CA ASP A 6 3.20 -0.29 35.37
C ASP A 6 2.13 -1.40 35.36
N SER A 7 2.20 -2.32 36.34
CA SER A 7 1.30 -3.46 36.44
C SER A 7 -0.13 -3.07 36.81
N GLY A 8 -0.32 -1.99 37.59
CA GLY A 8 -1.64 -1.48 37.95
C GLY A 8 -2.35 -0.85 36.75
N LEU A 9 -1.62 -0.12 35.92
CA LEU A 9 -2.11 0.39 34.64
C LEU A 9 -2.40 -0.75 33.65
N ALA A 10 -1.51 -1.75 33.58
CA ALA A 10 -1.74 -2.94 32.75
C ALA A 10 -3.06 -3.66 33.13
N GLN A 11 -3.29 -3.86 34.44
CA GLN A 11 -4.53 -4.47 34.93
C GLN A 11 -5.76 -3.62 34.56
N ARG A 12 -5.71 -2.31 34.79
CA ARG A 12 -6.82 -1.41 34.43
C ARG A 12 -7.13 -1.44 32.93
N VAL A 13 -6.12 -1.43 32.07
CA VAL A 13 -6.31 -1.53 30.60
C VAL A 13 -6.92 -2.88 30.23
N ALA A 14 -6.48 -3.97 30.87
CA ALA A 14 -7.04 -5.29 30.65
C ALA A 14 -8.51 -5.37 31.09
N ASP A 15 -8.84 -4.81 32.25
CA ASP A 15 -10.21 -4.77 32.78
C ASP A 15 -11.13 -3.97 31.85
N LEU A 16 -10.67 -2.82 31.35
CA LEU A 16 -11.40 -2.02 30.36
C LEU A 16 -11.67 -2.83 29.08
N ALA A 17 -10.63 -3.44 28.50
CA ALA A 17 -10.79 -4.26 27.30
C ALA A 17 -11.69 -5.50 27.52
N ALA A 18 -11.66 -6.07 28.73
CA ALA A 18 -12.51 -7.20 29.11
C ALA A 18 -13.96 -6.78 29.37
N ALA A 19 -14.22 -5.52 29.74
CA ALA A 19 -15.55 -4.98 29.93
C ALA A 19 -16.26 -4.63 28.61
N GLU A 20 -15.52 -4.45 27.52
CA GLU A 20 -16.10 -4.15 26.21
C GLU A 20 -17.09 -5.23 25.74
N PRO A 21 -18.19 -4.84 25.09
CA PRO A 21 -19.18 -5.79 24.58
C PRO A 21 -18.62 -6.63 23.43
N TRP A 22 -19.16 -7.83 23.25
CA TRP A 22 -18.95 -8.59 22.03
C TRP A 22 -19.77 -7.98 20.88
N PRO A 23 -19.27 -8.03 19.63
CA PRO A 23 -20.02 -7.51 18.50
C PRO A 23 -21.26 -8.36 18.23
N ASP A 24 -22.36 -7.70 17.87
CA ASP A 24 -23.63 -8.36 17.54
C ASP A 24 -23.53 -9.25 16.28
N GLU A 25 -24.22 -10.39 16.30
CA GLU A 25 -24.19 -11.36 15.20
C GLU A 25 -24.70 -10.75 13.88
N LYS A 26 -25.78 -9.97 13.91
CA LYS A 26 -26.35 -9.37 12.69
C LYS A 26 -25.36 -8.41 12.06
N ARG A 27 -24.59 -7.68 12.87
CA ARG A 27 -23.52 -6.80 12.40
C ARG A 27 -22.38 -7.58 11.74
N ILE A 28 -21.93 -8.67 12.35
CA ILE A 28 -20.89 -9.53 11.75
C ILE A 28 -21.38 -10.12 10.41
N LEU A 29 -22.61 -10.65 10.36
CA LEU A 29 -23.20 -11.15 9.12
C LEU A 29 -23.36 -10.04 8.07
N GLY A 30 -23.72 -8.84 8.48
CA GLY A 30 -23.77 -7.66 7.63
C GLY A 30 -22.41 -7.36 6.98
N ARG A 31 -21.34 -7.33 7.78
CA ARG A 31 -19.96 -7.15 7.30
C ARG A 31 -19.54 -8.24 6.32
N LEU A 32 -19.84 -9.51 6.61
CA LEU A 32 -19.54 -10.62 5.71
C LEU A 32 -20.28 -10.52 4.36
N ARG A 33 -21.55 -10.08 4.37
CA ARG A 33 -22.32 -9.83 3.14
C ARG A 33 -21.75 -8.69 2.32
N VAL A 34 -21.42 -7.56 2.96
CA VAL A 34 -20.78 -6.42 2.30
C VAL A 34 -19.43 -6.83 1.71
N GLY A 35 -18.59 -7.55 2.46
CA GLY A 35 -17.31 -8.06 1.98
C GLY A 35 -17.46 -8.99 0.78
N ARG A 36 -18.49 -9.86 0.76
CA ARG A 36 -18.80 -10.71 -0.39
C ARG A 36 -19.18 -9.90 -1.63
N LEU A 37 -19.95 -8.82 -1.45
CA LEU A 37 -20.31 -7.91 -2.53
C LEU A 37 -19.08 -7.15 -3.07
N GLN A 38 -18.26 -6.58 -2.17
CA GLN A 38 -17.01 -5.90 -2.54
C GLN A 38 -16.07 -6.82 -3.31
N ARG A 39 -15.97 -8.11 -2.91
CA ARG A 39 -15.18 -9.11 -3.63
C ARG A 39 -15.68 -9.35 -5.06
N ILE A 40 -16.98 -9.21 -5.32
CA ILE A 40 -17.52 -9.34 -6.68
C ILE A 40 -17.09 -8.15 -7.55
N PHE A 41 -17.20 -6.94 -7.03
CA PHE A 41 -16.83 -5.71 -7.76
C PHE A 41 -15.34 -5.60 -8.02
N THR A 42 -14.50 -6.10 -7.11
CA THR A 42 -13.03 -6.10 -7.23
C THR A 42 -12.49 -7.26 -8.06
N ARG A 43 -13.33 -8.15 -8.60
CA ARG A 43 -12.87 -9.20 -9.53
C ARG A 43 -12.23 -8.56 -10.76
N PRO A 44 -11.10 -9.11 -11.27
CA PRO A 44 -10.38 -8.52 -12.40
C PRO A 44 -11.29 -8.16 -13.58
N GLY A 45 -12.12 -9.10 -14.04
CA GLY A 45 -13.03 -8.85 -15.17
C GLY A 45 -14.06 -7.74 -14.92
N VAL A 46 -14.63 -7.66 -13.72
CA VAL A 46 -15.63 -6.64 -13.37
C VAL A 46 -14.96 -5.28 -13.25
N PHE A 47 -13.82 -5.21 -12.55
CA PHE A 47 -13.06 -3.98 -12.38
C PHE A 47 -12.57 -3.42 -13.72
N THR A 48 -12.07 -4.28 -14.62
CA THR A 48 -11.58 -3.89 -15.95
C THR A 48 -12.64 -3.19 -16.80
N VAL A 49 -13.91 -3.58 -16.70
CA VAL A 49 -14.99 -2.97 -17.50
C VAL A 49 -15.71 -1.82 -16.80
N SER A 50 -15.57 -1.69 -15.48
CA SER A 50 -16.33 -0.70 -14.69
C SER A 50 -15.46 0.47 -14.21
N ALA A 51 -14.59 0.25 -13.22
CA ALA A 51 -13.79 1.30 -12.60
C ALA A 51 -12.53 1.65 -13.40
N PHE A 52 -11.89 0.67 -14.04
CA PHE A 52 -10.64 0.90 -14.76
C PHE A 52 -10.74 1.92 -15.92
N PRO A 53 -11.81 1.97 -16.75
CA PRO A 53 -11.94 3.02 -17.77
C PRO A 53 -11.94 4.43 -17.19
N ILE A 54 -12.53 4.63 -16.00
CA ILE A 54 -12.54 5.91 -15.30
C ILE A 54 -11.11 6.32 -14.92
N LEU A 55 -10.35 5.40 -14.31
CA LEU A 55 -8.93 5.62 -13.99
C LEU A 55 -8.09 5.89 -15.23
N TRP A 56 -8.32 5.12 -16.31
CA TRP A 56 -7.62 5.27 -17.56
C TRP A 56 -7.85 6.66 -18.19
N ILE A 57 -9.09 7.13 -18.25
CA ILE A 57 -9.44 8.46 -18.75
C ILE A 57 -8.83 9.54 -17.85
N ALA A 58 -9.00 9.43 -16.52
CA ALA A 58 -8.48 10.39 -15.55
C ALA A 58 -6.95 10.57 -15.64
N SER A 59 -6.23 9.50 -15.97
CA SER A 59 -4.77 9.53 -16.14
C SER A 59 -4.30 10.55 -17.19
N TRP A 60 -5.13 10.89 -18.19
CA TRP A 60 -4.82 11.88 -19.23
C TRP A 60 -4.92 13.32 -18.75
N PHE A 61 -5.70 13.58 -17.70
CA PHE A 61 -6.02 14.92 -17.21
C PHE A 61 -5.38 15.25 -15.86
N LYS A 62 -4.38 14.47 -15.42
CA LYS A 62 -3.75 14.57 -14.08
C LYS A 62 -4.77 14.53 -12.92
N ALA A 63 -5.95 13.95 -13.15
CA ALA A 63 -6.98 13.78 -12.13
C ALA A 63 -6.70 12.51 -11.33
N ARG A 64 -6.99 12.56 -10.01
CA ARG A 64 -6.91 11.41 -9.09
C ARG A 64 -8.29 11.13 -8.48
N PRO A 65 -9.17 10.41 -9.20
CA PRO A 65 -10.52 10.12 -8.72
C PRO A 65 -10.52 9.15 -7.53
N ASP A 66 -9.47 8.35 -7.39
CA ASP A 66 -9.21 7.44 -6.27
C ASP A 66 -9.18 8.14 -4.91
N VAL A 67 -8.73 9.39 -4.84
CA VAL A 67 -8.70 10.20 -3.60
C VAL A 67 -10.10 10.40 -3.03
N TYR A 68 -11.14 10.40 -3.86
CA TYR A 68 -12.53 10.53 -3.37
C TYR A 68 -13.08 9.22 -2.79
N LEU A 69 -12.41 8.09 -3.01
CA LEU A 69 -12.74 6.82 -2.36
C LEU A 69 -12.11 6.70 -0.97
N TRP A 70 -11.23 7.63 -0.59
CA TRP A 70 -10.56 7.58 0.71
C TRP A 70 -11.51 7.97 1.84
N GLU A 71 -11.26 7.35 2.99
CA GLU A 71 -11.97 7.71 4.21
C GLU A 71 -11.55 9.13 4.63
N SER A 72 -12.55 9.98 4.89
CA SER A 72 -12.30 11.32 5.41
C SER A 72 -11.58 11.23 6.76
N ILE A 73 -10.52 12.01 6.95
CA ILE A 73 -9.88 12.17 8.26
C ILE A 73 -10.90 12.82 9.20
N ARG A 74 -11.25 12.13 10.30
CA ARG A 74 -12.19 12.61 11.31
C ARG A 74 -11.54 12.62 12.68
N PRO A 75 -11.85 13.60 13.55
CA PRO A 75 -11.43 13.57 14.95
C PRO A 75 -11.96 12.30 15.63
N LEU A 76 -11.12 11.65 16.43
CA LEU A 76 -11.49 10.46 17.24
C LEU A 76 -12.20 10.84 18.54
N SER A 77 -12.91 11.97 18.57
CA SER A 77 -13.65 12.47 19.73
C SER A 77 -15.04 12.94 19.33
N PRO A 78 -16.12 12.24 19.75
CA PRO A 78 -16.09 10.99 20.51
C PRO A 78 -15.49 9.83 19.71
N LEU A 79 -14.99 8.80 20.40
CA LEU A 79 -14.57 7.57 19.73
C LEU A 79 -15.78 6.94 19.02
N PRO A 80 -15.64 6.47 17.77
CA PRO A 80 -16.73 5.78 17.10
C PRO A 80 -17.11 4.52 17.89
N GLU A 81 -18.41 4.26 18.02
CA GLU A 81 -18.93 3.12 18.80
C GLU A 81 -18.33 1.79 18.33
N GLU A 82 -17.96 1.68 17.05
CA GLU A 82 -17.36 0.48 16.50
C GLU A 82 -15.97 0.13 17.06
N TYR A 83 -15.31 1.08 17.73
CA TYR A 83 -14.00 0.89 18.35
C TYR A 83 -14.13 0.38 19.79
N ALA A 84 -15.30 0.54 20.42
CA ALA A 84 -15.61 0.09 21.79
C ALA A 84 -16.29 -1.30 21.76
N GLU A 85 -15.65 -2.26 21.08
CA GLU A 85 -16.12 -3.65 21.00
C GLU A 85 -14.92 -4.60 21.01
N LYS A 86 -15.14 -5.82 21.51
CA LYS A 86 -14.17 -6.91 21.38
C LYS A 86 -14.01 -7.34 19.92
N TYR A 87 -12.84 -7.87 19.58
CA TYR A 87 -12.65 -8.56 18.31
C TYR A 87 -13.54 -9.81 18.21
N SER A 88 -14.10 -10.05 17.04
CA SER A 88 -14.98 -11.21 16.83
C SER A 88 -14.19 -12.52 16.74
N ASN A 89 -14.77 -13.62 17.22
CA ASN A 89 -14.21 -14.97 17.01
C ASN A 89 -14.13 -15.34 15.53
N VAL A 90 -14.97 -14.75 14.67
CA VAL A 90 -14.89 -14.93 13.22
C VAL A 90 -13.58 -14.38 12.66
N GLN A 91 -13.14 -13.19 13.10
CA GLN A 91 -11.83 -12.65 12.72
C GLN A 91 -10.68 -13.55 13.19
N ALA A 92 -10.78 -14.10 14.41
CA ALA A 92 -9.78 -15.03 14.94
C ALA A 92 -9.72 -16.33 14.11
N ALA A 93 -10.88 -16.91 13.76
CA ALA A 93 -10.94 -18.11 12.93
C ALA A 93 -10.37 -17.89 11.52
N LEU A 94 -10.69 -16.75 10.89
CA LEU A 94 -10.12 -16.38 9.59
C LEU A 94 -8.61 -16.13 9.69
N GLY A 95 -8.16 -15.49 10.77
CA GLY A 95 -6.74 -15.26 11.05
C GLY A 95 -5.96 -16.56 11.21
N LEU A 96 -6.46 -17.50 12.01
CA LEU A 96 -5.85 -18.82 12.20
C LEU A 96 -5.72 -19.59 10.87
N ALA A 97 -6.79 -19.64 10.07
CA ALA A 97 -6.73 -20.25 8.74
C ALA A 97 -5.74 -19.54 7.80
N GLY A 98 -5.56 -18.22 7.95
CA GLY A 98 -4.56 -17.45 7.21
C GLY A 98 -3.13 -17.75 7.64
N LEU A 99 -2.89 -17.98 8.94
CA LEU A 99 -1.58 -18.35 9.48
C LEU A 99 -1.07 -19.67 8.88
N ASP A 100 -1.96 -20.63 8.63
CA ASP A 100 -1.62 -21.91 7.99
C ASP A 100 -1.01 -21.74 6.59
N SER A 101 -1.30 -20.63 5.90
CA SER A 101 -0.81 -20.33 4.55
C SER A 101 0.23 -19.20 4.51
N LEU A 102 0.53 -18.57 5.65
CA LEU A 102 1.30 -17.32 5.70
C LEU A 102 2.72 -17.47 5.15
N ASP A 103 3.41 -18.54 5.50
CA ASP A 103 4.78 -18.79 5.03
C ASP A 103 4.83 -19.00 3.52
N GLN A 104 3.87 -19.74 2.97
CA GLN A 104 3.74 -19.94 1.52
C GLN A 104 3.49 -18.61 0.81
N TRP A 105 2.55 -17.79 1.30
CA TRP A 105 2.26 -16.48 0.72
C TRP A 105 3.47 -15.53 0.81
N THR A 106 4.20 -15.59 1.92
CA THR A 106 5.43 -14.80 2.10
C THR A 106 6.48 -15.20 1.08
N GLU A 107 6.71 -16.50 0.85
CA GLU A 107 7.70 -16.94 -0.13
C GLU A 107 7.28 -16.65 -1.58
N LEU A 108 5.99 -16.77 -1.93
CA LEU A 108 5.48 -16.34 -3.24
C LEU A 108 5.72 -14.84 -3.46
N THR A 109 5.40 -14.02 -2.46
CA THR A 109 5.61 -12.56 -2.51
C THR A 109 7.09 -12.22 -2.67
N ARG A 110 7.98 -12.94 -1.97
CA ARG A 110 9.44 -12.80 -2.12
C ARG A 110 9.93 -13.22 -3.50
N ALA A 111 9.38 -14.29 -4.08
CA ALA A 111 9.71 -14.71 -5.43
C ALA A 111 9.33 -13.65 -6.46
N HIS A 112 8.14 -13.06 -6.33
CA HIS A 112 7.68 -11.95 -7.16
C HIS A 112 8.58 -10.72 -7.03
N ALA A 113 9.00 -10.38 -5.79
CA ALA A 113 9.93 -9.29 -5.55
C ALA A 113 11.32 -9.53 -6.15
N ARG A 114 11.83 -10.77 -6.14
CA ARG A 114 13.09 -11.14 -6.81
C ARG A 114 13.00 -10.93 -8.33
N LEU A 115 11.92 -11.40 -8.96
CA LEU A 115 11.67 -11.17 -10.39
C LEU A 115 11.60 -9.67 -10.72
N MET A 116 10.93 -8.88 -9.88
CA MET A 116 10.85 -7.43 -10.04
C MET A 116 12.22 -6.77 -9.90
N ASN A 117 13.01 -7.17 -8.90
CA ASN A 117 14.38 -6.71 -8.69
C ASN A 117 15.26 -6.98 -9.91
N GLU A 118 15.22 -8.20 -10.45
CA GLU A 118 15.96 -8.59 -11.66
C GLU A 118 15.54 -7.78 -12.89
N THR A 119 14.24 -7.55 -13.05
CA THR A 119 13.70 -6.84 -14.23
C THR A 119 14.00 -5.34 -14.20
N LEU A 120 14.00 -4.73 -13.01
CA LEU A 120 14.17 -3.28 -12.84
C LEU A 120 15.62 -2.87 -12.50
N ARG A 121 16.52 -3.84 -12.30
CA ARG A 121 17.94 -3.57 -12.04
C ARG A 121 18.57 -2.77 -13.17
N ASP A 122 19.56 -1.94 -12.82
CA ASP A 122 20.38 -1.17 -13.75
C ASP A 122 19.62 -0.16 -14.63
N LEU A 123 18.35 0.12 -14.32
CA LEU A 123 17.61 1.18 -14.99
C LEU A 123 18.06 2.56 -14.47
N PRO A 124 18.43 3.51 -15.35
CA PRO A 124 18.88 4.83 -14.94
C PRO A 124 17.85 5.56 -14.07
N GLY A 125 18.29 6.05 -12.91
CA GLY A 125 17.44 6.79 -11.97
C GLY A 125 16.46 5.94 -11.17
N VAL A 126 16.51 4.61 -11.29
CA VAL A 126 15.67 3.68 -10.52
C VAL A 126 16.49 3.09 -9.38
N ARG A 127 15.93 3.10 -8.16
CA ARG A 127 16.50 2.40 -7.00
C ARG A 127 15.48 1.39 -6.46
N ILE A 128 15.84 0.12 -6.51
CA ILE A 128 15.05 -1.01 -6.04
C ILE A 128 15.29 -1.28 -4.54
N PRO A 129 14.39 -2.01 -3.84
CA PRO A 129 14.62 -2.42 -2.46
C PRO A 129 15.87 -3.30 -2.31
N GLU A 130 16.75 -2.93 -1.39
CA GLU A 130 17.89 -3.75 -0.97
C GLU A 130 17.52 -4.60 0.25
N VAL A 131 18.00 -5.84 0.28
CA VAL A 131 17.84 -6.75 1.43
C VAL A 131 19.14 -6.68 2.25
N PRO A 132 19.12 -6.19 3.51
CA PRO A 132 20.31 -6.22 4.36
C PRO A 132 20.72 -7.67 4.69
N PRO A 133 22.01 -7.96 4.92
CA PRO A 133 22.54 -9.33 4.99
C PRO A 133 22.02 -10.15 6.20
N ASP A 134 21.57 -9.49 7.26
CA ASP A 134 21.16 -10.08 8.53
C ASP A 134 19.64 -10.23 8.70
N ARG A 135 18.86 -9.86 7.67
CA ARG A 135 17.40 -9.86 7.74
C ARG A 135 16.79 -10.16 6.38
N SER A 136 15.48 -10.32 6.38
CA SER A 136 14.75 -10.62 5.16
C SER A 136 13.46 -9.82 5.10
N HIS A 137 13.03 -9.46 3.89
CA HIS A 137 11.78 -8.74 3.68
C HIS A 137 10.63 -9.72 3.47
N VAL A 138 9.49 -9.46 4.10
CA VAL A 138 8.21 -10.09 3.74
C VAL A 138 7.52 -9.38 2.58
N TYR A 139 8.02 -8.20 2.20
CA TYR A 139 7.49 -7.36 1.12
C TYR A 139 5.99 -7.05 1.24
N TYR A 140 5.55 -6.62 2.43
CA TYR A 140 4.21 -6.03 2.59
C TYR A 140 3.96 -4.94 1.54
N GLN A 141 5.00 -4.17 1.23
CA GLN A 141 5.08 -3.27 0.08
C GLN A 141 6.40 -3.49 -0.65
N TYR A 142 6.39 -3.45 -1.97
CA TYR A 142 7.60 -3.39 -2.80
C TYR A 142 7.77 -1.98 -3.33
N CYS A 143 8.68 -1.22 -2.71
CA CYS A 143 8.86 0.21 -2.93
C CYS A 143 10.05 0.50 -3.84
N VAL A 144 9.84 1.24 -4.93
CA VAL A 144 10.90 1.68 -5.83
C VAL A 144 10.99 3.20 -5.84
N TYR A 145 12.22 3.73 -5.81
CA TYR A 145 12.46 5.14 -6.13
C TYR A 145 12.63 5.27 -7.63
N VAL A 146 11.96 6.25 -8.20
CA VAL A 146 11.89 6.47 -9.65
C VAL A 146 11.91 7.97 -9.96
N PRO A 147 12.35 8.37 -11.15
CA PRO A 147 12.17 9.75 -11.61
C PRO A 147 10.68 10.02 -11.86
N ASP A 148 10.17 11.16 -11.39
CA ASP A 148 8.79 11.63 -11.61
C ASP A 148 7.73 10.54 -11.33
N ARG A 149 7.58 10.20 -10.05
CA ARG A 149 6.69 9.13 -9.58
C ARG A 149 5.24 9.29 -10.04
N ASP A 150 4.74 10.52 -10.06
CA ASP A 150 3.35 10.81 -10.41
C ASP A 150 3.11 10.62 -11.92
N ASP A 151 4.10 10.94 -12.76
CA ASP A 151 4.04 10.60 -14.19
C ASP A 151 4.13 9.09 -14.43
N LEU A 152 4.98 8.38 -13.66
CA LEU A 152 5.07 6.93 -13.75
C LEU A 152 3.72 6.26 -13.47
N VAL A 153 3.06 6.60 -12.36
CA VAL A 153 1.73 6.09 -11.98
C VAL A 153 0.74 6.27 -13.12
N ARG A 154 0.60 7.51 -13.62
CA ARG A 154 -0.32 7.82 -14.73
C ARG A 154 -0.03 6.99 -15.99
N ARG A 155 1.24 6.80 -16.33
CA ARG A 155 1.63 6.05 -17.54
C ARG A 155 1.48 4.55 -17.36
N CYS A 156 1.67 4.02 -16.16
CA CYS A 156 1.40 2.62 -15.84
C CYS A 156 -0.09 2.32 -15.93
N ILE A 157 -0.96 3.22 -15.44
CA ILE A 157 -2.42 3.10 -15.63
C ILE A 157 -2.78 3.03 -17.12
N ARG A 158 -2.19 3.88 -17.98
CA ARG A 158 -2.38 3.80 -19.44
C ARG A 158 -1.88 2.49 -20.06
N LYS A 159 -0.99 1.78 -19.37
CA LYS A 159 -0.51 0.45 -19.70
C LYS A 159 -1.25 -0.66 -18.94
N GLY A 160 -2.40 -0.38 -18.35
CA GLY A 160 -3.21 -1.41 -17.69
C GLY A 160 -2.61 -1.94 -16.39
N ILE A 161 -1.76 -1.15 -15.72
CA ILE A 161 -1.18 -1.50 -14.42
C ILE A 161 -1.49 -0.39 -13.44
N ASP A 162 -2.13 -0.79 -12.36
CA ASP A 162 -2.35 0.06 -11.21
C ASP A 162 -1.15 -0.06 -10.25
N ILE A 163 -0.44 1.04 -10.05
CA ILE A 163 0.66 1.18 -9.10
C ILE A 163 0.42 2.46 -8.31
N GLU A 164 0.87 2.51 -7.07
CA GLU A 164 0.45 3.58 -6.16
C GLU A 164 1.64 4.32 -5.56
N THR A 165 1.46 5.61 -5.27
CA THR A 165 2.43 6.36 -4.47
C THR A 165 2.34 5.94 -3.00
N LEU A 166 3.45 5.99 -2.25
CA LEU A 166 3.36 5.78 -0.81
C LEU A 166 2.66 6.96 -0.14
N HIS A 167 1.48 6.70 0.43
CA HIS A 167 0.69 7.65 1.19
C HIS A 167 1.07 7.61 2.67
N VAL A 168 2.31 7.98 2.99
CA VAL A 168 2.74 8.21 4.38
C VAL A 168 2.95 9.69 4.59
N ASP A 169 2.37 10.20 5.67
CA ASP A 169 2.66 11.56 6.10
C ASP A 169 4.10 11.63 6.60
N VAL A 170 4.79 12.70 6.19
CA VAL A 170 6.09 13.02 6.74
C VAL A 170 5.84 13.62 8.13
N CYS A 171 6.03 12.82 9.19
CA CYS A 171 5.71 13.21 10.56
C CYS A 171 6.30 14.57 10.97
N THR A 172 7.48 14.92 10.47
CA THR A 172 8.13 16.21 10.73
C THR A 172 7.35 17.43 10.22
N ARG A 173 6.37 17.24 9.33
CA ARG A 173 5.47 18.29 8.81
C ARG A 173 4.14 18.36 9.55
N LEU A 174 3.81 17.37 10.37
CA LEU A 174 2.51 17.31 11.02
C LEU A 174 2.51 18.27 12.23
N PRO A 175 1.53 19.20 12.32
CA PRO A 175 1.42 20.13 13.44
C PRO A 175 1.40 19.46 14.82
N LEU A 176 0.91 18.21 14.88
CA LEU A 176 0.85 17.39 16.09
C LEU A 176 2.21 17.24 16.78
N PHE A 177 3.31 17.20 16.02
CA PHE A 177 4.65 17.02 16.59
C PHE A 177 5.32 18.34 16.96
N GLY A 178 4.77 19.50 16.56
CA GLY A 178 5.20 20.83 16.99
C GLY A 178 6.71 21.00 17.10
N GLU A 179 7.18 21.37 18.29
CA GLU A 179 8.61 21.56 18.62
C GLU A 179 9.39 20.25 18.83
N ALA A 180 8.72 19.10 18.97
CA ALA A 180 9.35 17.79 19.06
C ALA A 180 9.81 17.25 17.69
N CYS A 181 9.72 18.09 16.64
CA CYS A 181 10.20 17.80 15.31
C CYS A 181 11.73 17.88 15.26
N HIS A 182 12.37 16.77 14.92
CA HIS A 182 13.81 16.70 14.65
C HIS A 182 14.06 16.43 13.16
N GLU A 183 15.20 16.93 12.66
CA GLU A 183 15.64 16.60 11.31
C GLU A 183 15.72 15.07 11.17
N SER A 184 15.00 14.54 10.18
CA SER A 184 14.89 13.11 9.93
C SER A 184 15.38 12.80 8.51
N PRO A 185 16.69 12.62 8.32
CA PRO A 185 17.27 12.34 7.01
C PRO A 185 16.61 11.11 6.40
N GLY A 186 16.00 11.28 5.23
CA GLY A 186 15.32 10.21 4.50
C GLY A 186 13.80 10.17 4.62
N ALA A 187 13.18 10.89 5.58
CA ALA A 187 11.72 10.94 5.68
C ALA A 187 11.08 11.55 4.41
N GLU A 188 11.67 12.64 3.92
CA GLU A 188 11.26 13.29 2.67
C GLU A 188 11.46 12.38 1.45
N MET A 189 12.59 11.69 1.41
CA MET A 189 12.89 10.75 0.34
C MET A 189 11.89 9.59 0.35
N ALA A 190 11.59 9.01 1.52
CA ALA A 190 10.65 7.90 1.67
C ALA A 190 9.25 8.24 1.12
N ALA A 191 8.79 9.49 1.26
CA ALA A 191 7.52 9.95 0.70
C ALA A 191 7.50 10.02 -0.86
N THR A 192 8.62 9.73 -1.52
CA THR A 192 8.73 9.77 -2.99
C THR A 192 8.69 8.40 -3.67
N VAL A 193 8.52 7.31 -2.92
CA VAL A 193 8.50 5.96 -3.51
C VAL A 193 7.18 5.65 -4.22
N VAL A 194 7.27 4.71 -5.16
CA VAL A 194 6.12 4.05 -5.79
C VAL A 194 6.07 2.60 -5.34
N GLN A 195 4.88 2.10 -5.07
CA GLN A 195 4.61 0.71 -4.70
C GLN A 195 4.19 -0.07 -5.95
N VAL A 196 4.89 -1.16 -6.23
CA VAL A 196 4.58 -2.05 -7.35
C VAL A 196 4.00 -3.35 -6.80
N PRO A 197 2.91 -3.90 -7.38
CA PRO A 197 2.28 -5.09 -6.86
C PRO A 197 3.17 -6.34 -6.99
N VAL A 198 3.37 -7.04 -5.87
CA VAL A 198 4.10 -8.32 -5.78
C VAL A 198 3.36 -9.37 -4.94
N TYR A 199 2.09 -9.12 -4.58
CA TYR A 199 1.33 -9.95 -3.64
C TYR A 199 1.13 -11.40 -4.12
N ALA A 200 1.02 -12.33 -3.17
CA ALA A 200 0.95 -13.78 -3.40
C ALA A 200 -0.19 -14.26 -4.32
N GLY A 201 -1.26 -13.47 -4.46
CA GLY A 201 -2.39 -13.78 -5.33
C GLY A 201 -2.13 -13.59 -6.83
N LEU A 202 -0.99 -13.02 -7.22
CA LEU A 202 -0.58 -12.93 -8.62
C LEU A 202 0.01 -14.26 -9.10
N SER A 203 -0.23 -14.61 -10.36
CA SER A 203 0.48 -15.71 -11.02
C SER A 203 1.82 -15.24 -11.60
N ASP A 204 2.78 -16.15 -11.77
CA ASP A 204 4.09 -15.82 -12.34
C ASP A 204 4.00 -15.05 -13.68
N PRO A 205 3.12 -15.43 -14.63
CA PRO A 205 2.94 -14.65 -15.86
C PRO A 205 2.43 -13.22 -15.62
N GLN A 206 1.55 -13.03 -14.64
CA GLN A 206 1.04 -11.69 -14.29
C GLN A 206 2.15 -10.81 -13.72
N VAL A 207 2.98 -11.33 -12.82
CA VAL A 207 4.10 -10.56 -12.25
C VAL A 207 5.14 -10.23 -13.31
N ALA A 208 5.48 -11.18 -14.18
CA ALA A 208 6.37 -10.93 -15.32
C ALA A 208 5.80 -9.85 -16.25
N GLN A 209 4.50 -9.88 -16.52
CA GLN A 209 3.82 -8.87 -17.34
C GLN A 209 3.86 -7.48 -16.67
N ILE A 210 3.63 -7.42 -15.35
CA ILE A 210 3.71 -6.19 -14.57
C ILE A 210 5.13 -5.62 -14.65
N ALA A 211 6.14 -6.41 -14.31
CA ALA A 211 7.53 -6.00 -14.30
C ALA A 211 8.00 -5.47 -15.66
N ASN A 212 7.68 -6.18 -16.75
CA ASN A 212 8.04 -5.77 -18.10
C ASN A 212 7.37 -4.48 -18.55
N ARG A 213 6.10 -4.27 -18.19
CA ARG A 213 5.38 -3.03 -18.52
C ARG A 213 5.90 -1.86 -17.70
N VAL A 214 6.20 -2.04 -16.41
CA VAL A 214 6.83 -1.01 -15.55
C VAL A 214 8.19 -0.61 -16.13
N ARG A 215 9.05 -1.58 -16.46
CA ARG A 215 10.33 -1.35 -17.16
C ARG A 215 10.14 -0.56 -18.45
N SER A 216 9.21 -0.99 -19.31
CA SER A 216 8.92 -0.30 -20.58
C SER A 216 8.51 1.15 -20.37
N VAL A 217 7.78 1.48 -19.30
CA VAL A 217 7.40 2.87 -19.01
C VAL A 217 8.63 3.66 -18.53
N LEU A 218 9.43 3.10 -17.64
CA LEU A 218 10.64 3.73 -17.11
C LEU A 218 11.69 4.02 -18.20
N THR A 219 11.98 3.05 -19.08
CA THR A 219 12.97 3.24 -20.16
C THR A 219 12.57 4.33 -21.15
N ARG A 220 11.28 4.44 -21.50
CA ARG A 220 10.78 5.52 -22.36
C ARG A 220 10.86 6.89 -21.70
N ALA A 221 10.78 6.95 -20.37
CA ALA A 221 10.97 8.20 -19.63
C ALA A 221 12.43 8.66 -19.76
N ALA A 222 13.39 7.78 -19.50
CA ALA A 222 14.82 8.08 -19.60
C ALA A 222 15.22 8.60 -20.99
N GLN A 223 14.70 8.00 -22.06
CA GLN A 223 14.95 8.45 -23.43
C GLN A 223 14.42 9.88 -23.70
N ARG A 224 13.26 10.23 -23.15
CA ARG A 224 12.70 11.58 -23.28
C ARG A 224 13.54 12.61 -22.53
N SER A 225 14.01 12.28 -21.33
CA SER A 225 14.88 13.15 -20.52
C SER A 225 16.20 13.48 -21.21
N ILE A 226 16.75 12.53 -21.97
CA ILE A 226 18.01 12.70 -22.73
C ILE A 226 17.78 13.53 -24.00
N SER A 227 16.59 13.46 -24.61
CA SER A 227 16.29 14.13 -25.89
C SER A 227 15.88 15.61 -25.78
N VAL A 228 15.67 16.16 -24.58
CA VAL A 228 15.41 17.59 -24.38
C VAL A 228 16.75 18.31 -24.26
N PRO A 229 17.14 19.19 -25.20
CA PRO A 229 18.32 20.02 -25.01
C PRO A 229 18.10 20.89 -23.78
N ARG A 230 19.03 20.87 -22.82
CA ARG A 230 19.07 21.89 -21.77
C ARG A 230 19.19 23.24 -22.46
N ALA A 231 18.11 24.02 -22.48
CA ALA A 231 18.18 25.41 -22.90
C ALA A 231 19.20 26.11 -22.01
N SER A 232 20.34 26.46 -22.61
CA SER A 232 21.36 27.31 -22.01
C SER A 232 20.76 28.69 -21.80
N HIS A 233 20.42 29.02 -20.56
CA HIS A 233 20.20 30.41 -20.17
C HIS A 233 21.56 31.09 -20.02
N GLN A 234 21.84 32.01 -20.95
CA GLN A 234 22.64 33.20 -20.69
C GLN A 234 21.77 34.20 -19.92
#